data_AF-A0A936SIF8-F1
#
_entry.id   AF-A0A936SIF8-F1
#
_cell.length_a   1.000
_cell.length_b   1.000
_cell.length_c   1.000
_cell.angle_alpha   90.00
_cell.angle_beta   90.00
_cell.angle_gamma   90.00
#
_symmetry.space_group_name_H-M   'P 1'
#
loop_
_entity.id
_entity.type
_entity.pdbx_description
1 polymer ?
#
loop_
_entity_poly.entity_id
_entity_poly.type
_entity_poly.pdbx_seq_one_letter_code
_entity_poly.pdbx_strand_id
1 'polypeptide(L)'
;MKMQDPGLDDILRGFPTLVSEPKENEYRIYRNSNDGQGSLWIARQKDGYRVVTTGTTHSIDNDIERITGMQAREMSDRNHKWWKSLSLGNMEKILTCLAETR
;
A
#
# COMPACT_ATOMS: atom_id res chain seq x y z
N MET A 1 5.68 -5.26 19.34
CA MET A 1 6.07 -3.84 19.17
C MET A 1 5.49 -3.40 17.83
N LYS A 2 4.81 -2.25 17.74
CA LYS A 2 4.22 -1.83 16.45
C LYS A 2 5.34 -1.52 15.45
N MET A 3 5.13 -1.87 14.18
CA MET A 3 6.08 -1.55 13.11
C MET A 3 6.34 -0.04 13.05
N GLN A 4 7.61 0.34 12.87
CA GLN A 4 8.05 1.71 12.58
C GLN A 4 9.04 1.66 11.42
N ASP A 5 8.79 2.44 10.38
CA ASP A 5 9.62 2.60 9.20
C ASP A 5 9.74 4.10 8.91
N PRO A 6 10.84 4.75 9.35
CA PRO A 6 10.96 6.21 9.27
C PRO A 6 10.76 6.76 7.86
N GLY A 7 11.20 6.03 6.84
CA GLY A 7 11.04 6.45 5.45
C GLY A 7 9.58 6.44 5.00
N LEU A 8 8.86 5.37 5.31
CA LEU A 8 7.43 5.28 5.01
C LEU A 8 6.60 6.24 5.86
N ASP A 9 6.97 6.42 7.14
CA ASP A 9 6.32 7.35 8.05
C ASP A 9 6.44 8.80 7.56
N ASP A 10 7.61 9.21 7.07
CA ASP A 10 7.84 10.54 6.50
C ASP A 10 6.98 10.77 5.25
N ILE A 11 6.87 9.77 4.35
CA ILE A 11 5.99 9.85 3.17
C ILE A 11 4.52 10.00 3.61
N LEU A 12 4.07 9.18 4.56
CA LEU A 12 2.67 9.16 5.01
C LEU A 12 2.24 10.48 5.64
N ARG A 13 3.14 11.24 6.26
CA ARG A 13 2.85 12.61 6.75
C ARG A 13 2.47 13.58 5.63
N GLY A 14 2.88 13.31 4.40
CA GLY A 14 2.49 14.09 3.22
C GLY A 14 1.06 13.85 2.73
N PHE A 15 0.37 12.81 3.23
CA PHE A 15 -0.95 12.40 2.75
C PHE A 15 -2.02 12.47 3.86
N PRO A 16 -2.53 13.66 4.22
CA PRO A 16 -3.50 13.83 5.31
C PRO A 16 -4.87 13.18 5.04
N THR A 17 -5.17 12.83 3.78
CA THR A 17 -6.39 12.12 3.39
C THR A 17 -6.30 10.61 3.62
N LEU A 18 -5.11 10.10 3.89
CA LEU A 18 -4.86 8.69 4.19
C LEU A 18 -4.74 8.48 5.70
N VAL A 19 -5.36 7.42 6.18
CA VAL A 19 -5.19 6.91 7.53
C VAL A 19 -4.16 5.78 7.49
N SER A 20 -3.18 5.86 8.38
CA SER A 20 -2.16 4.82 8.58
C SER A 20 -2.36 4.15 9.92
N GLU A 21 -2.67 2.85 9.89
CA GLU A 21 -2.76 2.01 11.08
C GLU A 21 -1.57 1.04 11.14
N PRO A 22 -0.55 1.31 11.96
CA PRO A 22 0.54 0.36 12.17
C PRO A 22 0.05 -0.86 12.94
N LYS A 23 0.33 -2.05 12.40
CA LYS A 23 0.13 -3.36 13.02
C LYS A 23 1.47 -3.95 13.46
N GLU A 24 1.49 -5.22 13.82
CA GLU A 24 2.70 -5.88 14.34
C GLU A 24 3.86 -5.87 13.33
N ASN A 25 3.58 -6.15 12.05
CA ASN A 25 4.62 -6.33 11.01
C ASN A 25 4.34 -5.57 9.71
N GLU A 26 3.29 -4.76 9.66
CA GLU A 26 2.88 -4.03 8.45
C GLU A 26 2.02 -2.82 8.81
N TYR A 27 1.88 -1.93 7.83
CA TYR A 27 0.97 -0.80 7.87
C TYR A 27 -0.30 -1.14 7.09
N ARG A 28 -1.46 -0.87 7.68
CA ARG A 28 -2.72 -0.82 6.94
C ARG A 28 -3.02 0.63 6.58
N ILE A 29 -3.06 0.94 5.29
CA ILE A 29 -3.32 2.29 4.77
C ILE A 29 -4.67 2.31 4.04
N TYR A 30 -5.50 3.30 4.32
CA TYR A 30 -6.80 3.47 3.67
C TYR A 30 -7.22 4.95 3.66
N ARG A 31 -8.23 5.29 2.85
CA ARG A 31 -8.76 6.67 2.79
C ARG A 31 -9.62 6.97 4.02
N ASN A 32 -9.47 8.17 4.56
CA ASN A 32 -10.22 8.61 5.74
C ASN A 32 -11.75 8.59 5.53
N SER A 33 -12.22 8.77 4.29
CA SER A 33 -13.66 8.81 3.94
C SER A 33 -14.35 7.45 3.83
N ASN A 34 -13.61 6.33 3.87
CA ASN A 34 -14.14 5.02 3.46
C ASN A 34 -14.43 4.06 4.61
N ASP A 35 -14.39 4.49 5.88
CA ASP A 35 -14.55 3.61 7.06
C ASP A 35 -13.66 2.34 7.02
N GLY A 36 -12.52 2.40 6.32
CA GLY A 36 -11.63 1.26 6.12
C GLY A 36 -12.05 0.25 5.04
N GLN A 37 -13.09 0.54 4.25
CA GLN A 37 -13.42 -0.25 3.04
C GLN A 37 -12.37 -0.03 1.96
N GLY A 38 -11.67 -1.12 1.61
CA GLY A 38 -10.49 -1.07 0.75
C GLY A 38 -9.26 -0.57 1.51
N SER A 39 -8.23 -1.40 1.57
CA SER A 39 -6.96 -1.03 2.20
C SER A 39 -5.77 -1.49 1.36
N LEU A 40 -4.66 -0.78 1.51
CA LEU A 40 -3.34 -1.27 1.16
C LEU A 40 -2.66 -1.79 2.42
N TRP A 41 -2.08 -2.98 2.33
CA TRP A 41 -1.21 -3.49 3.38
C TRP A 41 0.24 -3.38 2.91
N ILE A 42 1.08 -2.69 3.69
CA ILE A 42 2.46 -2.41 3.35
C ILE A 42 3.38 -3.01 4.40
N ALA A 43 4.18 -4.00 4.00
CA ALA A 43 5.16 -4.64 4.86
C ALA A 43 6.58 -4.35 4.38
N ARG A 44 7.49 -4.00 5.30
CA ARG A 44 8.92 -3.88 4.98
C ARG A 44 9.49 -5.28 4.82
N GLN A 45 10.29 -5.48 3.77
CA GLN A 45 11.01 -6.70 3.48
C GLN A 45 12.51 -6.41 3.33
N LYS A 46 13.33 -7.47 3.31
CA LYS A 46 14.80 -7.34 3.16
C LYS A 46 15.20 -6.61 1.86
N ASP A 47 14.39 -6.77 0.81
CA ASP A 47 14.63 -6.29 -0.55
C ASP A 47 13.73 -5.10 -0.94
N GLY A 48 13.01 -4.48 0.00
CA GLY A 48 12.13 -3.35 -0.30
C GLY A 48 10.84 -3.41 0.50
N TYR A 49 9.73 -3.09 -0.16
CA TYR A 49 8.39 -3.16 0.41
C TYR A 49 7.54 -4.19 -0.33
N ARG A 50 6.63 -4.82 0.40
CA ARG A 50 5.51 -5.58 -0.15
C ARG A 50 4.25 -4.76 0.00
N VAL A 51 3.46 -4.67 -1.07
CA VAL A 51 2.13 -4.06 -1.07
C VAL A 51 1.11 -5.15 -1.38
N VAL A 52 0.01 -5.17 -0.62
CA VAL A 52 -1.16 -6.03 -0.88
C VAL A 52 -2.39 -5.15 -1.06
N THR A 53 -3.09 -5.29 -2.17
CA THR A 53 -4.42 -4.70 -2.39
C THR A 53 -5.50 -5.68 -1.94
N THR A 54 -6.56 -5.14 -1.35
CA THR A 54 -7.81 -5.82 -1.02
C THR A 54 -8.85 -5.60 -2.11
N GLY A 55 -9.93 -6.39 -2.14
CA GLY A 55 -10.96 -6.32 -3.19
C GLY A 55 -11.38 -4.91 -3.62
N THR A 56 -11.68 -4.00 -2.68
CA THR A 56 -12.10 -2.63 -3.01
C THR A 56 -10.96 -1.73 -3.49
N THR A 57 -9.70 -2.09 -3.23
CA THR A 57 -8.50 -1.39 -3.71
C THR A 57 -7.96 -1.94 -5.03
N HIS A 58 -8.67 -2.86 -5.70
CA HIS A 58 -8.28 -3.33 -7.05
C HIS A 58 -8.30 -2.23 -8.11
N SER A 59 -8.99 -1.11 -7.86
CA SER A 59 -9.04 0.04 -8.77
C SER A 59 -7.67 0.65 -9.08
N ILE A 60 -6.69 0.49 -8.18
CA ILE A 60 -5.31 1.00 -8.38
C ILE A 60 -4.33 -0.09 -8.83
N ASP A 61 -4.77 -1.33 -9.08
CA ASP A 61 -3.89 -2.42 -9.49
C ASP A 61 -3.10 -2.05 -10.76
N ASN A 62 -3.80 -1.56 -11.80
CA ASN A 62 -3.19 -1.17 -13.08
C ASN A 62 -2.17 -0.03 -12.90
N ASP A 63 -2.42 0.88 -11.96
CA ASP A 63 -1.47 1.95 -11.63
C ASP A 63 -0.23 1.40 -10.94
N ILE A 64 -0.39 0.45 -10.02
CA ILE A 64 0.73 -0.23 -9.36
C ILE A 64 1.57 -0.98 -10.41
N GLU A 65 0.95 -1.70 -11.34
CA GLU A 65 1.68 -2.40 -12.40
C GLU A 65 2.45 -1.43 -13.31
N ARG A 66 1.87 -0.29 -13.67
CA ARG A 66 2.53 0.75 -14.46
C ARG A 66 3.68 1.43 -13.70
N ILE A 67 3.50 1.70 -12.41
CA ILE A 67 4.53 2.33 -11.55
C ILE A 67 5.72 1.39 -11.38
N THR A 68 5.46 0.10 -11.18
CA THR A 68 6.47 -0.87 -10.80
C THR A 68 7.07 -1.62 -11.99
N GLY A 69 6.37 -1.65 -13.13
CA GLY A 69 6.68 -2.53 -14.26
C GLY A 69 6.47 -4.01 -13.95
N MET A 70 5.75 -4.33 -12.86
CA MET A 70 5.57 -5.69 -12.36
C MET A 70 4.09 -6.06 -12.38
N GLN A 71 3.79 -7.26 -12.88
CA GLN A 71 2.46 -7.84 -12.77
C GLN A 71 2.14 -8.25 -11.32
N ALA A 72 0.88 -8.13 -10.95
CA ALA A 72 0.40 -8.59 -9.65
C ALA A 72 0.62 -10.10 -9.48
N ARG A 73 0.93 -10.51 -8.25
CA ARG A 73 0.82 -11.90 -7.83
C ARG A 73 -0.51 -12.10 -7.12
N GLU A 74 -1.18 -13.21 -7.39
CA GLU A 74 -2.41 -13.58 -6.68
C GLU A 74 -2.08 -14.28 -5.36
N MET A 75 -2.85 -13.99 -4.31
CA MET A 75 -2.85 -14.80 -3.09
C MET A 75 -3.88 -15.94 -3.23
N SER A 76 -3.69 -17.01 -2.45
CA SER A 76 -4.58 -18.18 -2.49
C SER A 76 -6.01 -17.85 -2.02
N ASP A 77 -6.20 -16.78 -1.25
CA ASP A 77 -7.49 -16.16 -1.03
C ASP A 77 -7.79 -15.19 -2.18
N ARG A 78 -8.78 -15.52 -3.01
CA ARG A 78 -9.07 -14.95 -4.34
C ARG A 78 -9.34 -13.43 -4.40
N ASN A 79 -9.15 -12.70 -3.30
CA ASN A 79 -9.48 -11.28 -3.16
C ASN A 79 -8.26 -10.38 -2.93
N HIS A 80 -7.05 -10.94 -2.84
CA HIS A 80 -5.83 -10.17 -2.63
C HIS A 80 -4.83 -10.31 -3.78
N LYS A 81 -4.30 -9.17 -4.19
CA LYS A 81 -3.18 -9.08 -5.13
C LYS A 81 -2.00 -8.43 -4.44
N TRP A 82 -0.78 -8.81 -4.80
CA TRP A 82 0.40 -8.29 -4.16
C TRP A 82 1.60 -8.12 -5.07
N TRP A 83 2.45 -7.19 -4.68
CA TRP A 83 3.74 -6.85 -5.28
C TRP A 83 4.79 -6.82 -4.19
N LYS A 84 6.05 -7.06 -4.53
CA LYS A 84 7.17 -7.01 -3.57
C LYS A 84 8.43 -6.45 -4.20
N SER A 85 9.47 -6.30 -3.38
CA SER A 85 10.75 -5.73 -3.79
C SER A 85 10.60 -4.28 -4.29
N LEU A 86 9.58 -3.57 -3.77
CA LEU A 86 9.26 -2.22 -4.20
C LEU A 86 10.17 -1.21 -3.47
N SER A 87 10.61 -0.19 -4.19
CA SER A 87 11.42 0.88 -3.62
C SER A 87 10.57 1.86 -2.79
N LEU A 88 11.21 2.69 -1.98
CA LEU A 88 10.53 3.76 -1.26
C LEU A 88 9.86 4.77 -2.22
N GLY A 89 10.50 5.07 -3.36
CA GLY A 89 9.90 5.92 -4.41
C GLY A 89 8.68 5.27 -5.11
N ASN A 90 8.60 3.94 -5.17
CA ASN A 90 7.39 3.27 -5.61
C ASN A 90 6.26 3.46 -4.58
N MET A 91 6.57 3.39 -3.28
CA MET A 91 5.58 3.61 -2.22
C MET A 91 4.95 5.00 -2.32
N GLU A 92 5.76 6.04 -2.49
CA GLU A 92 5.29 7.42 -2.64
C GLU A 92 4.28 7.57 -3.79
N LYS A 93 4.62 7.02 -4.97
CA LYS A 93 3.74 7.07 -6.15
C LYS A 93 2.44 6.28 -5.94
N ILE A 94 2.52 5.10 -5.33
CA ILE A 94 1.34 4.26 -5.05
C ILE A 94 0.41 4.95 -4.05
N LEU A 95 0.97 5.56 -2.99
CA LEU A 95 0.20 6.32 -2.00
C LEU A 95 -0.44 7.57 -2.63
N THR A 96 0.25 8.22 -3.57
CA THR A 96 -0.33 9.31 -4.38
C THR A 96 -1.55 8.83 -5.15
N CYS A 97 -1.45 7.72 -5.90
CA CYS A 97 -2.59 7.16 -6.61
C CYS A 97 -3.74 6.79 -5.66
N LEU A 98 -3.43 6.18 -4.51
CA LEU A 98 -4.45 5.84 -3.51
C LEU A 98 -5.18 7.10 -3.00
N ALA A 99 -4.46 8.20 -2.77
CA ALA A 99 -5.01 9.45 -2.26
C ALA A 99 -5.85 10.21 -3.30
N GLU A 100 -5.51 10.12 -4.59
CA GLU A 100 -6.17 10.83 -5.69
C GLU A 100 -7.37 10.09 -6.29
N THR A 101 -7.42 8.77 -6.15
CA THR A 101 -8.51 7.95 -6.68
C THR A 101 -9.80 8.29 -5.94
N ARG A 102 -10.78 8.85 -6.66
CA ARG A 102 -12.10 9.27 -6.15
C ARG A 102 -13.04 8.09 -5.94
#